data_AF-A0A7J9F6F8-F1
#
_entry.id   AF-A0A7J9F6F8-F1
#
_cell.length_a   1.000
_cell.length_b   1.000
_cell.length_c   1.000
_cell.angle_alpha   90.00
_cell.angle_beta   90.00
_cell.angle_gamma   90.00
#
_symmetry.space_group_name_H-M   'P 1'
#
loop_
_entity.id
_entity.type
_entity.pdbx_description
1 polymer ?
#
loop_
_entity_poly.entity_id
_entity_poly.type
_entity_poly.pdbx_seq_one_letter_code
_entity_poly.pdbx_strand_id
1 'polypeptide(L)'
;MDRLITTVPGMETYLRCRDLPTFCRKLDIEDSIMKLVVKQTRKSLQADALILNTAEELDGPILSQIRTKCSHVYAVGPLHAQLNTRINAKHGESYDHFSNTLWEVDKSCIFWLNKQPNRSVIY
;
A
#
# COMPACT_ATOMS: atom_id res chain seq x y z
N MET A 1 19.17 -3.41 -15.50
CA MET A 1 17.98 -3.59 -14.65
C MET A 1 16.66 -3.47 -15.42
N ASP A 2 16.70 -3.27 -16.74
CA ASP A 2 15.51 -2.87 -17.52
C ASP A 2 14.79 -4.05 -18.19
N ARG A 3 15.33 -5.25 -17.97
CA ARG A 3 14.77 -6.50 -18.46
C ARG A 3 13.36 -6.70 -17.88
N LEU A 4 12.41 -7.00 -18.77
CA LEU A 4 11.06 -7.38 -18.41
C LEU A 4 11.02 -8.72 -17.69
N ILE A 5 10.10 -8.86 -16.74
CA ILE A 5 9.80 -10.10 -16.03
C ILE A 5 8.51 -10.65 -16.59
N THR A 6 8.62 -11.71 -17.39
CA THR A 6 7.48 -12.33 -18.07
C THR A 6 6.85 -13.48 -17.28
N THR A 7 7.30 -13.72 -16.05
CA THR A 7 6.92 -14.87 -15.22
C THR A 7 5.99 -14.51 -14.06
N VAL A 8 5.47 -13.27 -14.03
CA VAL A 8 4.55 -12.79 -13.00
C VAL A 8 3.18 -12.56 -13.63
N PRO A 9 2.18 -13.41 -13.36
CA PRO A 9 0.83 -13.28 -13.89
C PRO A 9 0.22 -11.90 -13.69
N GLY A 10 -0.27 -11.28 -14.77
CA GLY A 10 -0.90 -9.95 -14.76
C GLY A 10 0.09 -8.77 -14.78
N MET A 11 1.40 -9.03 -14.84
CA MET A 11 2.43 -8.00 -14.85
C MET A 11 3.49 -8.19 -15.95
N GLU A 12 3.31 -9.17 -16.84
CA GLU A 12 4.30 -9.65 -17.79
C GLU A 12 4.77 -8.59 -18.79
N THR A 13 3.91 -7.61 -19.08
CA THR A 13 4.13 -6.61 -20.12
C THR A 13 4.85 -5.36 -19.61
N TYR A 14 4.90 -5.12 -18.29
CA TYR A 14 5.43 -3.87 -17.74
C TYR A 14 6.38 -4.03 -16.56
N LEU A 15 6.33 -5.13 -15.80
CA LEU A 15 7.21 -5.33 -14.65
C LEU A 15 8.66 -5.55 -15.10
N ARG A 16 9.59 -4.73 -14.61
CA ARG A 16 11.03 -4.84 -14.91
C ARG A 16 11.80 -5.25 -13.66
N CYS A 17 13.00 -5.78 -13.84
CA CYS A 17 13.89 -6.08 -12.71
C CYS A 17 14.17 -4.87 -11.80
N ARG A 18 14.13 -3.64 -12.34
CA ARG A 18 14.32 -2.40 -11.56
C ARG A 18 13.15 -2.07 -10.62
N ASP A 19 11.95 -2.52 -10.97
CA ASP A 19 10.69 -2.19 -10.26
C ASP A 19 10.49 -3.09 -9.04
N LEU A 20 11.24 -4.18 -8.96
CA LEU A 20 11.24 -5.06 -7.80
C LEU A 20 11.81 -4.35 -6.55
N PRO A 21 11.32 -4.71 -5.34
CA PRO A 21 11.91 -4.24 -4.09
C PRO A 21 13.43 -4.42 -4.05
N THR A 22 14.13 -3.51 -3.37
CA THR A 22 15.61 -3.51 -3.28
C THR A 22 16.19 -4.86 -2.86
N PHE A 23 15.52 -5.56 -1.93
CA PHE A 23 15.95 -6.87 -1.45
C PHE A 23 15.83 -7.98 -2.51
N CYS A 24 14.97 -7.84 -3.53
CA CYS A 24 14.88 -8.79 -4.65
C CYS A 24 15.94 -8.55 -5.72
N ARG A 25 16.63 -7.40 -5.69
CA ARG A 25 17.60 -6.98 -6.71
C ARG A 25 19.04 -7.39 -6.39
N LYS A 26 19.32 -7.83 -5.15
CA LYS A 26 20.62 -8.35 -4.75
C LYS A 26 20.76 -9.82 -5.20
N LEU A 27 21.99 -10.21 -5.54
CA LEU A 27 22.33 -11.60 -5.84
C LEU A 27 22.57 -12.45 -4.58
N ASP A 28 22.55 -11.83 -3.41
CA ASP A 28 22.78 -12.51 -2.14
C ASP A 28 21.51 -13.19 -1.63
N ILE A 29 21.38 -14.48 -1.93
CA ILE A 29 20.29 -15.33 -1.47
C ILE A 29 20.34 -15.54 0.06
N GLU A 30 21.48 -15.25 0.68
CA GLU A 30 21.65 -15.34 2.13
C GLU A 30 21.15 -14.11 2.88
N ASP A 31 20.73 -13.04 2.17
CA ASP A 31 20.16 -11.81 2.74
C ASP A 31 18.96 -12.13 3.65
N SER A 32 19.06 -11.67 4.90
CA SER A 32 18.10 -11.99 5.95
C SER A 32 16.70 -11.42 5.69
N ILE A 33 16.62 -10.27 5.03
CA ILE A 33 15.35 -9.64 4.65
C ILE A 33 14.70 -10.45 3.53
N MET A 34 15.46 -10.87 2.52
CA MET A 34 14.94 -11.71 1.44
C MET A 34 14.38 -13.03 1.99
N LYS A 35 15.12 -13.72 2.87
CA LYS A 35 14.65 -14.95 3.53
C LYS A 35 13.38 -14.73 4.36
N LEU A 36 13.31 -13.62 5.11
CA LEU A 36 12.13 -13.28 5.89
C LEU A 36 10.91 -13.07 4.99
N VAL A 37 11.02 -12.25 3.94
CA VAL A 37 9.91 -11.97 3.02
C VAL A 37 9.43 -13.26 2.35
N VAL A 38 10.33 -14.07 1.79
CA VAL A 38 9.96 -15.35 1.15
C VAL A 38 9.25 -16.29 2.14
N LYS A 39 9.73 -16.38 3.39
CA LYS A 39 9.10 -17.20 4.44
C LYS A 39 7.70 -16.70 4.76
N GLN A 40 7.50 -15.39 4.94
CA GLN A 40 6.18 -14.83 5.26
C GLN A 40 5.20 -14.95 4.09
N THR A 41 5.64 -14.68 2.85
CA THR A 41 4.81 -14.85 1.65
C THR A 41 4.38 -16.31 1.44
N ARG A 42 5.24 -17.29 1.73
CA ARG A 42 4.84 -18.70 1.66
C ARG A 42 3.83 -19.06 2.75
N LYS A 43 3.99 -18.51 3.96
CA LYS A 43 3.06 -18.72 5.07
C LYS A 43 1.70 -18.05 4.85
N SER A 44 1.65 -16.93 4.12
CA SER A 44 0.38 -16.21 3.89
C SER A 44 -0.65 -17.03 3.12
N LEU A 45 -0.22 -18.08 2.40
CA LEU A 45 -1.11 -19.04 1.74
C LEU A 45 -1.90 -19.92 2.71
N GLN A 46 -1.47 -19.99 3.98
CA GLN A 46 -2.14 -20.73 5.05
C GLN A 46 -3.07 -19.83 5.89
N ALA A 47 -3.13 -18.53 5.59
CA ALA A 47 -4.02 -17.62 6.29
C ALA A 47 -5.47 -17.82 5.82
N ASP A 48 -6.41 -17.65 6.73
CA ASP A 48 -7.84 -17.72 6.41
C ASP A 48 -8.26 -16.59 5.44
N ALA A 49 -7.58 -15.44 5.52
CA ALA A 49 -7.78 -14.29 4.65
C ALA A 49 -6.57 -13.36 4.59
N LEU A 50 -6.50 -12.56 3.52
CA LEU A 50 -5.58 -11.43 3.36
C LEU A 50 -6.36 -10.11 3.39
N ILE A 51 -5.92 -9.18 4.22
CA ILE A 51 -6.48 -7.82 4.29
C ILE A 51 -5.43 -6.86 3.75
N LEU A 52 -5.74 -6.17 2.66
CA LEU A 52 -4.83 -5.30 1.95
C LEU A 52 -5.37 -3.87 1.93
N ASN A 53 -4.53 -2.90 2.29
CA ASN A 53 -4.86 -1.48 2.18
C ASN A 53 -4.69 -0.99 0.74
N THR A 54 -5.57 -1.50 -0.14
CA THR A 54 -5.73 -1.10 -1.54
C THR A 54 -7.22 -1.12 -1.91
N ALA A 55 -7.58 -0.73 -3.13
CA ALA A 55 -8.94 -0.76 -3.66
C ALA A 55 -9.01 -1.64 -4.92
N GLU A 56 -10.17 -2.22 -5.21
CA GLU A 56 -10.37 -3.04 -6.42
C GLU A 56 -10.17 -2.23 -7.70
N GLU A 57 -10.55 -0.96 -7.68
CA GLU A 57 -10.38 -0.04 -8.80
C GLU A 57 -8.91 0.23 -9.12
N LEU A 58 -8.01 0.08 -8.14
CA LEU A 58 -6.57 0.28 -8.30
C LEU A 58 -5.87 -1.02 -8.75
N ASP A 59 -6.11 -2.12 -8.05
CA ASP A 59 -5.33 -3.36 -8.18
C ASP A 59 -6.16 -4.59 -8.59
N GLY A 60 -7.41 -4.43 -9.03
CA GLY A 60 -8.36 -5.52 -9.31
C GLY A 60 -7.80 -6.71 -10.11
N PRO A 61 -7.08 -6.51 -11.23
CA PRO A 61 -6.44 -7.60 -11.96
C PRO A 61 -5.40 -8.37 -11.14
N ILE A 62 -4.61 -7.67 -10.33
CA ILE A 62 -3.58 -8.26 -9.46
C ILE A 62 -4.21 -8.99 -8.28
N LEU A 63 -5.23 -8.39 -7.65
CA LEU A 63 -6.02 -9.02 -6.60
C LEU A 63 -6.68 -10.31 -7.10
N SER A 64 -7.14 -10.34 -8.36
CA SER A 64 -7.68 -11.55 -8.98
C SER A 64 -6.63 -12.66 -9.10
N GLN A 65 -5.38 -12.33 -9.43
CA GLN A 65 -4.28 -13.28 -9.41
C GLN A 65 -3.95 -13.78 -8.00
N ILE A 66 -3.97 -12.91 -7.00
CA ILE A 66 -3.74 -13.30 -5.59
C ILE A 66 -4.87 -14.22 -5.10
N ARG A 67 -6.11 -13.97 -5.51
CA ARG A 67 -7.29 -14.82 -5.16
C ARG A 67 -7.15 -16.26 -5.64
N THR A 68 -6.37 -16.52 -6.69
CA THR A 68 -6.05 -17.90 -7.13
C THR A 68 -5.17 -18.66 -6.13
N LYS A 69 -4.52 -17.95 -5.20
CA LYS A 69 -3.62 -18.51 -4.19
C LYS A 69 -4.19 -18.46 -2.77
N CYS A 70 -5.01 -17.45 -2.46
CA CYS A 70 -5.73 -17.32 -1.20
C CYS A 70 -7.16 -16.88 -1.53
N SER A 71 -8.16 -17.71 -1.22
CA SER A 71 -9.55 -17.47 -1.67
C SER A 71 -10.16 -16.18 -1.12
N HIS A 72 -9.78 -15.77 0.09
CA HIS A 72 -10.33 -14.58 0.75
C HIS A 72 -9.31 -13.44 0.75
N VAL A 73 -9.46 -12.52 -0.19
CA VAL A 73 -8.67 -11.29 -0.27
C VAL A 73 -9.60 -10.08 -0.20
N TYR A 74 -9.37 -9.23 0.81
CA TYR A 74 -10.15 -8.03 1.08
C TYR A 74 -9.33 -6.77 0.80
N ALA A 75 -9.72 -6.03 -0.22
CA ALA A 75 -9.23 -4.68 -0.49
C ALA A 75 -10.04 -3.69 0.35
N VAL A 76 -9.46 -3.20 1.45
CA VAL A 76 -10.14 -2.32 2.44
C VAL A 76 -9.64 -0.89 2.40
N GLY A 77 -8.82 -0.55 1.42
CA GLY A 77 -8.19 0.75 1.29
C GLY A 77 -9.00 1.77 0.48
N PRO A 78 -8.52 3.02 0.43
CA PRO A 78 -7.47 3.55 1.29
C PRO A 78 -7.99 3.81 2.71
N LEU A 79 -7.34 3.21 3.72
CA LEU A 79 -7.80 3.23 5.11
C LEU A 79 -8.02 4.65 5.66
N HIS A 80 -7.14 5.59 5.31
CA HIS A 80 -7.24 6.99 5.75
C HIS A 80 -8.52 7.67 5.24
N ALA A 81 -8.91 7.42 3.99
CA ALA A 81 -10.14 7.99 3.42
C ALA A 81 -11.37 7.34 4.07
N GLN A 82 -11.37 6.02 4.23
CA GLN A 82 -12.48 5.30 4.89
C GLN A 82 -12.70 5.76 6.32
N LEU A 83 -11.62 6.01 7.07
CA LEU A 83 -11.70 6.54 8.42
C LEU A 83 -12.36 7.92 8.44
N ASN A 84 -11.92 8.83 7.58
CA ASN A 84 -12.48 10.19 7.49
C ASN A 84 -13.96 10.17 7.13
N THR A 85 -14.37 9.38 6.13
CA THR A 85 -15.80 9.25 5.75
C THR A 85 -16.65 8.74 6.92
N ARG A 86 -16.18 7.71 7.65
CA ARG A 86 -16.92 7.14 8.79
C ARG A 86 -17.02 8.08 9.98
N ILE A 87 -15.95 8.84 10.28
CA ILE A 87 -15.96 9.85 11.34
C ILE A 87 -16.96 10.96 11.00
N ASN A 88 -16.88 11.51 9.77
CA ASN A 88 -17.77 12.57 9.32
C ASN A 88 -19.24 12.13 9.34
N ALA A 89 -19.53 10.88 8.94
CA ALA A 89 -20.88 10.33 8.98
C ALA A 89 -21.45 10.18 10.40
N LYS A 90 -20.61 9.95 11.40
CA LYS A 90 -21.03 9.73 12.80
C LYS A 90 -21.12 11.00 13.63
N HIS A 91 -20.23 11.97 13.40
CA HIS A 91 -20.06 13.11 14.29
C HIS A 91 -20.13 14.47 13.58
N GLY A 92 -20.40 14.49 12.27
CA GLY A 92 -20.36 15.71 11.45
C GLY A 92 -18.94 16.15 11.08
N GLU A 93 -18.83 17.13 10.19
CA GLU A 93 -17.54 17.62 9.66
C GLU A 93 -16.66 18.33 10.72
N SER A 94 -17.22 18.65 11.90
CA SER A 94 -16.56 19.42 12.95
C SER A 94 -15.93 18.58 14.06
N TYR A 95 -15.94 17.25 13.95
CA TYR A 95 -15.38 16.39 15.00
C TYR A 95 -13.86 16.36 14.90
N ASP A 96 -13.19 16.74 15.99
CA ASP A 96 -11.73 16.77 16.05
C ASP A 96 -11.17 15.37 15.79
N HIS A 97 -10.26 15.28 14.83
CA HIS A 97 -9.76 14.02 14.30
C HIS A 97 -9.20 13.15 15.44
N PHE A 98 -9.55 11.87 15.46
CA PHE A 98 -8.70 10.89 16.14
C PHE A 98 -7.33 10.92 15.46
N SER A 99 -6.37 11.56 16.11
CA SER A 99 -5.00 11.59 15.61
C SER A 99 -4.43 10.17 15.76
N ASN A 100 -4.25 9.45 14.65
CA ASN A 100 -3.53 8.16 14.65
C ASN A 100 -2.02 8.34 14.95
N THR A 101 -1.63 9.46 15.53
CA THR A 101 -0.29 9.83 15.92
C THR A 101 -0.14 9.66 17.43
N LEU A 102 0.96 9.02 17.82
CA LEU A 102 1.39 8.90 19.22
C LEU A 102 1.94 10.23 19.78
N TRP A 103 2.19 11.21 18.91
CA TRP A 103 2.85 12.48 19.23
C TRP A 103 1.97 13.67 18.85
N GLU A 104 2.26 14.82 19.47
CA GLU A 104 1.65 16.10 19.11
C GLU A 104 1.96 16.44 17.65
N VAL A 105 0.94 16.87 16.92
CA VAL A 105 1.04 17.15 15.49
C VAL A 105 1.52 18.58 15.27
N ASP A 106 2.68 18.75 14.65
CA ASP A 106 3.14 20.07 14.20
C ASP A 106 2.28 20.57 13.03
N LYS A 107 1.68 21.75 13.20
CA LYS A 107 0.82 22.41 12.20
C LYS A 107 1.53 23.54 11.45
N SER A 108 2.82 23.78 11.72
CA SER A 108 3.62 24.85 11.07
C SER A 108 3.59 24.77 9.54
N CYS A 109 3.72 23.56 8.99
CA CYS A 109 3.68 23.30 7.55
C CYS A 109 2.31 23.66 6.94
N ILE A 110 1.21 23.41 7.65
CA ILE A 110 -0.15 23.74 7.20
C ILE A 110 -0.32 25.27 7.12
N PHE A 111 0.19 26.02 8.10
CA PHE A 111 0.16 27.48 8.05
C PHE A 111 0.96 28.06 6.89
N TRP A 112 2.07 27.43 6.51
CA TRP A 112 2.83 27.81 5.32
C TRP A 112 2.09 27.45 4.03
N LEU A 113 1.48 26.26 3.95
CA LEU A 113 0.69 25.79 2.80
C LEU A 113 -0.51 26.69 2.52
N ASN A 114 -1.21 27.15 3.56
CA ASN A 114 -2.37 28.05 3.44
C ASN A 114 -2.04 29.40 2.77
N LYS A 115 -0.76 29.78 2.69
CA LYS A 115 -0.31 31.02 2.03
C LYS A 115 0.07 30.80 0.56
N GLN A 116 0.11 29.57 0.08
CA GLN A 116 0.50 29.26 -1.28
C GLN A 116 -0.72 29.26 -2.21
N PRO A 117 -0.56 29.64 -3.50
CA PRO A 117 -1.62 29.48 -4.49
C PRO A 117 -2.06 28.01 -4.63
N ASN A 118 -3.32 27.80 -5.00
CA ASN A 118 -3.86 26.45 -5.19
C ASN A 118 -3.03 25.65 -6.20
N ARG A 119 -2.69 24.40 -5.87
CA ARG A 119 -1.89 23.47 -6.70
C ARG A 119 -0.51 24.01 -7.14
N SER A 120 0.11 24.88 -6.34
CA SER A 120 1.44 25.46 -6.63
C SER A 120 2.61 24.78 -5.91
N VAL A 121 2.34 23.96 -4.90
CA VAL A 121 3.36 23.30 -4.07
C VAL A 121 3.62 21.88 -4.56
N ILE A 122 4.89 21.51 -4.67
CA ILE A 122 5.33 20.13 -4.89
C ILE A 122 5.74 19.57 -3.51
N TYR A 123 5.11 18.46 -3.11
CA TYR A 123 5.42 17.73 -1.89
C TYR A 123 6.37 16.56 -2.19
#